data_AF-A0A0Q5DIT4-F1
#
_entry.id   AF-A0A0Q5DIT4-F1
#
_cell.length_a   1.000
_cell.length_b   1.000
_cell.length_c   1.000
_cell.angle_alpha   90.00
_cell.angle_beta   90.00
_cell.angle_gamma   90.00
#
_symmetry.space_group_name_H-M   'P 1'
#
loop_
_entity.id
_entity.type
_entity.pdbx_description
1 polymer ?
#
loop_
_entity_poly.entity_id
_entity_poly.type
_entity_poly.pdbx_seq_one_letter_code
_entity_poly.pdbx_strand_id
1 'polypeptide(L)'
;MTKKPSFANLGSRLSQKAQDPAAAAPLEKMEDASAAEAVTTDAIKRSRQPDGRRGILVRARPEAWKALKHIALDGERTLQDVMTEAINDVLTKNGKPPVA
;
A
#
# COMPACT_ATOMS: atom_id res chain seq x y z
N MET A 1 23.92 28.40 28.19
CA MET A 1 22.95 27.61 28.97
C MET A 1 21.69 27.40 28.13
N THR A 2 21.56 26.22 27.52
CA THR A 2 20.53 25.89 26.53
C THR A 2 19.25 25.44 27.24
N LYS A 3 18.19 26.26 27.20
CA LYS A 3 16.90 25.93 27.84
C LYS A 3 16.19 24.83 27.03
N LYS A 4 16.04 23.65 27.64
CA LYS A 4 15.33 22.49 27.06
C LYS A 4 13.86 22.87 26.78
N PRO A 5 13.32 22.59 25.58
CA PRO A 5 11.90 22.84 25.30
C PRO A 5 11.02 21.91 26.14
N SER A 6 10.10 22.48 26.90
CA SER A 6 9.16 21.76 27.76
C SER A 6 7.92 21.32 26.97
N PHE A 7 7.58 20.03 27.08
CA PHE A 7 6.41 19.39 26.45
C PHE A 7 5.08 19.74 27.15
N ALA A 8 5.11 20.43 28.28
CA ALA A 8 3.91 20.75 29.07
C ALA A 8 2.88 21.61 28.31
N ASN A 9 3.30 22.33 27.26
CA ASN A 9 2.43 23.24 26.51
C ASN A 9 1.85 22.64 25.22
N LEU A 10 2.01 21.32 24.98
CA LEU A 10 1.45 20.68 23.78
C LEU A 10 -0.08 20.60 23.80
N GLY A 11 -0.67 20.30 24.95
CA GLY A 11 -2.14 20.19 25.09
C GLY A 11 -2.85 21.52 24.79
N SER A 12 -2.34 22.62 25.33
CA SER A 12 -2.93 23.95 25.12
C SER A 12 -2.83 24.42 23.67
N ARG A 13 -1.73 24.10 22.97
CA ARG A 13 -1.55 24.43 21.55
C ARG A 13 -2.46 23.63 20.63
N LEU A 14 -2.77 22.38 20.99
CA LEU A 14 -3.68 21.54 20.20
C LEU A 14 -5.14 21.98 20.37
N SER A 15 -5.54 22.37 21.59
CA SER A 15 -6.88 22.89 21.86
C SER A 15 -7.15 24.26 21.24
N GLN A 16 -6.14 25.13 21.13
CA GLN A 16 -6.31 26.46 20.51
C GLN A 16 -6.57 26.41 18.99
N LYS A 17 -6.25 25.31 18.30
CA LYS A 17 -6.56 25.13 16.88
C LYS A 17 -8.02 24.69 16.63
N ALA A 18 -8.76 24.33 17.67
CA ALA A 18 -10.11 23.78 17.55
C ALA A 18 -11.23 24.80 17.77
N GLN A 19 -10.93 26.07 18.05
CA GLN A 19 -11.95 27.10 18.27
C GLN A 19 -11.65 28.38 17.50
N ASP A 20 -12.10 28.38 16.25
CA ASP A 20 -12.56 29.58 15.54
C ASP A 20 -13.99 29.28 15.05
N PRO A 21 -15.01 30.08 15.41
CA PRO A 21 -16.34 29.95 14.85
C PRO A 21 -16.51 30.94 13.68
N ALA A 22 -16.50 30.42 12.46
CA ALA A 22 -17.06 31.15 11.32
C ALA A 22 -17.80 30.15 10.42
N ALA A 23 -19.09 30.43 10.27
CA ALA A 23 -20.07 29.67 9.53
C ALA A 23 -19.76 29.58 8.03
N ALA A 24 -20.35 28.54 7.42
CA ALA A 24 -20.58 28.34 5.99
C ALA A 24 -19.37 27.92 5.12
N ALA A 25 -19.20 26.59 5.01
CA ALA A 25 -19.05 25.79 3.77
C ALA A 25 -17.99 24.66 3.91
N PRO A 26 -18.40 23.42 4.21
CA PRO A 26 -17.52 22.26 4.10
C PRO A 26 -17.95 21.26 3.00
N LEU A 27 -18.65 21.70 1.96
CA LEU A 27 -19.00 20.84 0.81
C LEU A 27 -17.94 20.86 -0.30
N GLU A 28 -17.40 22.03 -0.66
CA GLU A 28 -16.43 22.12 -1.78
C GLU A 28 -15.09 21.41 -1.49
N LYS A 29 -14.61 21.42 -0.24
CA LYS A 29 -13.36 20.71 0.14
C LYS A 29 -13.48 19.18 0.12
N MET A 30 -14.68 18.62 0.28
CA MET A 30 -14.89 17.17 0.13
C MET A 30 -14.96 16.77 -1.35
N GLU A 31 -15.50 17.65 -2.20
CA GLU A 31 -15.53 17.43 -3.65
C GLU A 31 -14.12 17.53 -4.28
N ASP A 32 -13.29 18.48 -3.84
CA ASP A 32 -11.88 18.58 -4.29
C ASP A 32 -11.02 17.37 -3.88
N ALA A 33 -11.22 16.85 -2.66
CA ALA A 33 -10.51 15.67 -2.18
C ALA A 33 -10.97 14.39 -2.92
N SER A 34 -12.28 14.26 -3.19
CA SER A 34 -12.83 13.15 -3.95
C SER A 34 -12.44 13.22 -5.44
N ALA A 35 -12.31 14.41 -6.01
CA ALA A 35 -11.83 14.63 -7.37
C ALA A 35 -10.32 14.32 -7.48
N ALA A 36 -9.53 14.67 -6.47
CA ALA A 36 -8.10 14.34 -6.42
C ALA A 36 -7.83 12.82 -6.30
N GLU A 37 -8.64 12.08 -5.52
CA GLU A 37 -8.58 10.61 -5.48
C GLU A 37 -9.08 9.95 -6.79
N ALA A 38 -10.09 10.51 -7.45
CA ALA A 38 -10.56 10.02 -8.73
C ALA A 38 -9.53 10.22 -9.86
N VAL A 39 -8.86 11.37 -9.90
CA VAL A 39 -7.83 11.68 -10.91
C VAL A 39 -6.58 10.82 -10.73
N THR A 40 -6.17 10.55 -9.49
CA THR A 40 -5.02 9.68 -9.20
C THR A 40 -5.30 8.22 -9.54
N THR A 41 -6.48 7.69 -9.21
CA THR A 41 -6.86 6.31 -9.54
C THR A 41 -7.02 6.08 -11.05
N ASP A 42 -7.48 7.09 -11.80
CA ASP A 42 -7.65 6.97 -13.24
C ASP A 42 -6.32 7.14 -14.00
N ALA A 43 -5.41 7.99 -13.53
CA ALA A 43 -4.06 8.11 -14.07
C ALA A 43 -3.24 6.82 -13.91
N ILE A 44 -3.41 6.10 -12.79
CA ILE A 44 -2.78 4.80 -12.54
C ILE A 44 -3.34 3.71 -13.48
N LYS A 45 -4.63 3.78 -13.85
CA LYS A 45 -5.24 2.85 -14.80
C LYS A 45 -4.79 3.09 -16.24
N ARG A 46 -4.57 4.34 -16.65
CA ARG A 46 -4.18 4.69 -18.04
C ARG A 46 -2.71 4.45 -18.38
N SER A 47 -1.83 4.29 -17.39
CA SER A 47 -0.37 4.20 -17.65
C SER A 47 0.17 2.77 -17.84
N ARG A 48 -0.62 1.72 -17.65
CA ARG A 48 -0.17 0.34 -17.90
C ARG A 48 -0.54 -0.09 -19.30
N GLN A 49 0.40 0.07 -20.24
CA GLN A 49 0.41 -0.77 -21.42
C GLN A 49 0.44 -2.24 -20.95
N PRO A 50 -0.46 -3.11 -21.44
CA PRO A 50 -0.46 -4.51 -21.03
C PRO A 50 0.81 -5.18 -21.57
N ASP A 51 1.69 -5.60 -20.66
CA ASP A 51 2.93 -6.32 -20.95
C ASP A 51 2.69 -7.79 -21.38
N GLY A 52 1.45 -8.14 -21.72
CA GLY A 52 1.01 -9.49 -22.04
C GLY A 52 0.93 -10.45 -20.83
N ARG A 53 1.34 -10.02 -19.63
CA ARG A 53 1.35 -10.87 -18.44
C ARG A 53 -0.02 -10.92 -17.78
N ARG A 54 -0.37 -12.09 -17.23
CA ARG A 54 -1.63 -12.33 -16.53
C ARG A 54 -1.37 -12.52 -15.04
N GLY A 55 -2.14 -11.82 -14.21
CA GLY A 55 -2.12 -12.01 -12.76
C GLY A 55 -3.11 -13.09 -12.31
N ILE A 56 -2.81 -13.73 -11.18
CA ILE A 56 -3.72 -14.64 -10.49
C ILE A 56 -3.97 -14.06 -9.09
N LEU A 57 -5.25 -13.93 -8.71
CA LEU A 57 -5.62 -13.54 -7.35
C LEU A 57 -5.76 -14.79 -6.49
N VAL A 58 -4.91 -14.92 -5.47
CA VAL A 58 -4.96 -16.03 -4.51
C VAL A 58 -5.32 -15.51 -3.13
N ARG A 59 -6.30 -16.14 -2.48
CA ARG A 59 -6.65 -15.87 -1.08
C ARG A 59 -5.94 -16.86 -0.17
N ALA A 60 -4.83 -16.43 0.41
CA ALA A 60 -4.09 -17.21 1.40
C ALA A 60 -4.56 -16.92 2.83
N ARG A 61 -4.34 -17.85 3.75
CA ARG A 61 -4.48 -17.59 5.19
C ARG A 61 -3.44 -16.55 5.63
N PRO A 62 -3.72 -15.72 6.65
CA PRO A 62 -2.77 -14.69 7.10
C PRO A 62 -1.40 -15.23 7.49
N GLU A 63 -1.36 -16.41 8.11
CA GLU A 63 -0.12 -17.08 8.52
C GLU A 63 0.73 -17.51 7.31
N ALA A 64 0.09 -18.13 6.31
CA ALA A 64 0.77 -18.50 5.07
C ALA A 64 1.34 -17.27 4.34
N TRP A 65 0.59 -16.16 4.33
CA TRP A 65 1.06 -14.90 3.73
C TRP A 65 2.30 -14.34 4.46
N LYS A 66 2.32 -14.42 5.80
CA LYS A 66 3.50 -14.02 6.59
C LYS A 66 4.70 -14.92 6.32
N ALA A 67 4.49 -16.24 6.28
CA ALA A 67 5.55 -17.20 6.00
C ALA A 67 6.20 -16.96 4.62
N LEU A 68 5.38 -16.73 3.58
CA LEU A 68 5.88 -16.39 2.24
C LEU A 68 6.73 -15.12 2.23
N LYS A 69 6.33 -14.10 3.00
CA LYS A 69 7.11 -12.87 3.13
C LYS A 69 8.44 -13.09 3.85
N HIS A 70 8.48 -13.91 4.90
CA HIS A 70 9.73 -14.23 5.57
C HIS A 70 10.68 -14.96 4.62
N ILE A 71 10.20 -15.94 3.85
CA ILE A 71 11.03 -16.62 2.83
C ILE A 71 11.63 -15.62 1.83
N ALA A 72 10.84 -14.64 1.39
CA ALA A 72 11.33 -13.59 0.48
C ALA A 72 12.42 -12.72 1.14
N LEU A 73 12.23 -12.33 2.41
CA LEU A 73 13.19 -11.53 3.17
C LEU A 73 14.49 -12.30 3.45
N ASP A 74 14.38 -13.56 3.90
CA ASP A 74 15.51 -14.42 4.21
C ASP A 74 16.38 -14.69 2.97
N GLY A 75 15.74 -14.76 1.80
CA GLY A 75 16.41 -14.97 0.52
C GLY A 75 16.81 -13.70 -0.21
N GLU A 76 16.64 -12.51 0.37
CA GLU A 76 16.85 -11.19 -0.27
C GLU A 76 16.18 -11.07 -1.66
N ARG A 77 15.01 -11.70 -1.83
CA ARG A 77 14.27 -11.80 -3.10
C ARG A 77 12.92 -11.13 -3.00
N THR A 78 12.32 -10.83 -4.15
CA THR A 78 10.95 -10.31 -4.14
C THR A 78 9.96 -11.44 -3.84
N LEU A 79 8.80 -11.09 -3.27
CA LEU A 79 7.72 -12.05 -3.09
C LEU A 79 7.26 -12.64 -4.44
N GLN A 80 7.37 -11.88 -5.53
CA GLN A 80 7.04 -12.36 -6.87
C GLN A 80 7.99 -13.48 -7.32
N ASP A 81 9.28 -13.41 -7.01
CA ASP A 81 10.25 -14.46 -7.35
C ASP A 81 9.94 -15.75 -6.59
N VAL A 82 9.66 -15.64 -5.29
CA VAL A 82 9.26 -16.79 -4.46
C VAL A 82 7.98 -17.45 -4.99
N MET A 83 7.00 -16.64 -5.38
CA MET A 83 5.76 -17.17 -5.97
C MET A 83 6.00 -17.80 -7.35
N THR A 84 6.91 -17.25 -8.14
CA THR A 84 7.28 -17.80 -9.46
C THR A 84 7.97 -19.15 -9.31
N GLU A 85 8.88 -19.27 -8.35
CA GLU A 85 9.52 -20.53 -7.96
C GLU A 85 8.47 -21.57 -7.54
N ALA A 86 7.56 -21.20 -6.64
CA ALA A 86 6.50 -22.10 -6.19
C ALA A 86 5.57 -22.57 -7.33
N ILE A 87 5.27 -21.69 -8.31
CA ILE A 87 4.49 -22.06 -9.50
C ILE A 87 5.30 -23.03 -10.39
N ASN A 88 6.58 -22.75 -10.61
CA ASN A 88 7.47 -23.59 -11.40
C ASN A 88 7.60 -25.00 -10.80
N ASP A 89 7.72 -25.11 -9.48
CA ASP A 89 7.74 -26.38 -8.77
C ASP A 89 6.48 -27.21 -9.00
N VAL A 90 5.31 -26.56 -9.00
CA VAL A 90 4.04 -27.25 -9.28
C VAL A 90 3.96 -27.68 -10.74
N LEU A 91 4.39 -26.83 -11.69
CA LEU A 91 4.36 -27.16 -13.11
C LEU A 91 5.30 -28.30 -13.46
N THR A 92 6.54 -28.25 -12.97
CA THR A 92 7.56 -29.29 -13.19
C THR A 92 7.14 -30.63 -12.59
N LYS A 93 6.56 -30.65 -11.38
CA LYS A 93 5.97 -31.86 -10.77
C LYS A 93 4.87 -32.50 -11.62
N ASN A 94 4.21 -31.71 -12.48
CA ASN A 94 3.15 -32.16 -13.39
C ASN A 94 3.63 -32.30 -14.85
N GLY A 95 4.94 -32.29 -15.12
CA GLY A 95 5.50 -32.42 -16.46
C GLY A 95 5.21 -31.24 -17.40
N LYS A 96 4.86 -30.07 -16.85
CA LYS A 96 4.59 -28.85 -17.62
C LYS A 96 5.84 -27.95 -17.66
N PRO A 97 6.04 -27.18 -18.74
CA PRO A 97 7.13 -26.21 -18.79
C PRO A 97 6.96 -25.13 -17.70
N PRO A 98 8.07 -24.58 -17.17
CA PRO A 98 8.03 -23.49 -16.20
C PRO A 98 7.50 -22.18 -16.82
N VAL A 99 7.01 -21.27 -15.99
CA VAL A 99 6.48 -19.96 -16.40
C VAL A 99 7.54 -18.88 -16.55
N ALA A 100 8.75 -19.12 -16.04
CA ALA A 100 9.91 -18.24 -16.13
C ALA A 100 11.16 -19.04 -16.53
#